data_AF-A0A7C2L1J4-F1
#
_entry.id   AF-A0A7C2L1J4-F1
#
_cell.length_a   1.000
_cell.length_b   1.000
_cell.length_c   1.000
_cell.angle_alpha   90.00
_cell.angle_beta   90.00
_cell.angle_gamma   90.00
#
_symmetry.space_group_name_H-M   'P 1'
#
loop_
_entity.id
_entity.type
_entity.pdbx_description
1 polymer ?
#
loop_
_entity_poly.entity_id
_entity_poly.type
_entity_poly.pdbx_seq_one_letter_code
_entity_poly.pdbx_strand_id
1 'polypeptide(L)' 'MVAERRIGGRVLYFCEECGLAYEERIWAEKCEDFCLKHNACSLEITRHAVNVDPEDLEE' A
#
# COMPACT_ATOMS: atom_id res chain seq x y z
N MET A 1 10.17 1.82 -3.87
CA MET A 1 10.05 0.47 -4.44
C MET A 1 8.81 -0.20 -3.82
N VAL A 2 8.06 -1.00 -4.58
CA VAL A 2 6.80 -1.61 -4.10
C VAL A 2 7.09 -3.02 -3.59
N ALA A 3 6.72 -3.30 -2.34
CA ALA A 3 6.88 -4.61 -1.71
C ALA A 3 5.54 -5.37 -1.71
N GLU A 4 5.51 -6.61 -2.19
CA GLU A 4 4.33 -7.47 -2.11
C GLU A 4 4.37 -8.35 -0.86
N ARG A 5 3.25 -8.43 -0.13
CA ARG A 5 3.10 -9.31 1.04
C ARG A 5 1.74 -9.97 1.02
N ARG A 6 1.67 -11.20 1.53
CA ARG A 6 0.42 -11.95 1.64
C ARG A 6 -0.08 -11.90 3.09
N ILE A 7 -1.30 -11.39 3.30
CA ILE A 7 -1.91 -11.20 4.62
C ILE A 7 -3.36 -11.69 4.56
N GLY A 8 -3.80 -12.51 5.53
CA GLY A 8 -5.18 -13.04 5.56
C GLY A 8 -5.61 -13.76 4.28
N GLY A 9 -4.68 -14.42 3.58
CA GLY A 9 -4.92 -15.08 2.29
C GLY A 9 -4.97 -14.17 1.05
N ARG A 10 -4.95 -12.84 1.22
CA ARG A 10 -4.94 -11.84 0.14
C ARG A 10 -3.51 -11.34 -0.13
N VAL A 11 -3.23 -10.92 -1.35
CA VAL A 11 -1.94 -10.30 -1.71
C VAL A 11 -2.12 -8.79 -1.65
N LEU A 12 -1.27 -8.13 -0.87
CA LEU A 12 -1.25 -6.69 -0.69
C LEU A 12 0.11 -6.14 -1.13
N TYR A 13 0.09 -4.94 -1.67
CA TYR A 13 1.24 -4.22 -2.20
C TYR A 13 1.50 -3.00 -1.33
N PHE A 14 2.68 -2.96 -0.74
CA PHE A 14 3.13 -1.93 0.18
C PHE A 14 4.02 -0.94 -0.55
N CYS A 15 3.77 0.35 -0.36
CA CYS A 15 4.69 1.40 -0.78
C CYS A 15 5.81 1.53 0.27
N GLU A 16 7.07 1.30 -0.12
CA GLU A 16 8.19 1.42 0.83
C GLU A 16 8.51 2.86 1.26
N GLU A 17 8.05 3.87 0.51
CA GLU A 17 8.27 5.28 0.85
C GLU A 17 7.37 5.76 2.01
N CYS A 18 6.10 5.34 2.02
CA CYS A 18 5.11 5.81 2.99
C CYS A 18 4.55 4.72 3.91
N GLY A 19 4.76 3.44 3.59
CA GLY A 19 4.29 2.30 4.37
C GLY A 19 2.82 1.90 4.13
N LEU A 20 2.10 2.56 3.22
CA LEU A 20 0.70 2.22 2.92
C LEU A 20 0.59 0.91 2.13
N ALA A 21 -0.44 0.12 2.45
CA ALA A 21 -0.79 -1.13 1.78
C ALA A 21 -1.94 -0.92 0.80
N TYR A 22 -1.92 -1.66 -0.31
CA TYR A 22 -2.91 -1.57 -1.39
C TYR A 22 -3.28 -2.97 -1.90
N GLU A 23 -4.54 -3.20 -2.27
CA GLU A 23 -4.96 -4.47 -2.90
C GLU A 23 -4.39 -4.65 -4.31
N GLU A 24 -4.17 -3.56 -5.05
CA GLU A 24 -3.63 -3.61 -6.40
C GLU A 24 -2.24 -2.98 -6.48
N ARG A 25 -1.34 -3.65 -7.19
CA ARG A 25 0.05 -3.20 -7.42
C ARG A 25 0.10 -1.80 -8.04
N ILE A 26 -0.86 -1.49 -8.92
CA ILE A 26 -0.91 -0.19 -9.62
C ILE A 26 -1.11 0.99 -8.66
N TRP A 27 -1.83 0.79 -7.55
CA TRP A 27 -2.00 1.84 -6.54
C TRP A 27 -0.72 2.07 -5.76
N ALA A 28 -0.01 1.00 -5.40
CA ALA A 28 1.29 1.11 -4.74
C ALA A 28 2.33 1.78 -5.65
N GLU A 29 2.36 1.45 -6.94
CA GLU A 29 3.25 2.10 -7.93
C GLU A 29 2.93 3.59 -8.09
N LYS A 30 1.64 3.94 -8.22
CA LYS A 30 1.21 5.34 -8.26
C LYS A 30 1.58 6.08 -6.98
N CYS A 31 1.43 5.41 -5.82
CA CYS A 31 1.79 5.99 -4.53
C CYS A 31 3.27 6.32 -4.48
N GLU A 32 4.13 5.39 -4.90
CA GLU A 32 5.56 5.58 -4.97
C GLU A 32 5.96 6.71 -5.91
N ASP A 33 5.45 6.72 -7.16
CA ASP A 33 5.78 7.77 -8.14
C ASP A 33 5.38 9.15 -7.61
N PHE A 34 4.21 9.24 -6.97
CA PHE A 34 3.75 10.48 -6.36
C PHE A 34 4.60 10.87 -5.14
N CYS A 35 4.92 9.93 -4.25
CA CYS A 35 5.76 10.17 -3.08
C CYS A 35 7.15 10.65 -3.49
N LEU A 36 7.79 10.02 -4.47
CA LEU A 36 9.11 10.43 -4.98
C LEU A 36 9.09 11.81 -5.62
N LYS A 37 8.03 12.13 -6.37
CA LYS A 37 7.91 13.40 -7.10
C LYS A 37 7.54 14.58 -6.20
N HIS A 38 6.66 14.36 -5.23
CA HIS A 38 6.10 15.42 -4.40
C HIS A 38 6.61 15.42 -2.94
N ASN A 39 7.37 14.39 -2.53
CA ASN A 39 7.78 14.15 -1.13
C ASN A 39 6.58 14.15 -0.15
N ALA A 40 5.41 13.73 -0.63
CA ALA A 40 4.16 13.69 0.13
C ALA A 40 3.23 12.61 -0.43
N CYS A 41 2.31 12.09 0.38
CA CYS A 41 1.29 11.15 -0.08
C CYS A 41 0.12 11.89 -0.74
N SER A 42 -0.39 11.35 -1.85
CA SER A 42 -1.63 11.84 -2.46
C SER A 42 -2.85 11.30 -1.71
N LEU A 43 -3.71 12.19 -1.24
CA LEU A 43 -4.98 11.83 -0.59
C LEU A 43 -5.85 10.94 -1.49
N GLU A 44 -5.85 11.16 -2.81
CA GLU A 44 -6.64 10.32 -3.73
C GLU A 44 -6.14 8.88 -3.75
N ILE A 45 -4.82 8.68 -3.72
CA ILE A 45 -4.21 7.35 -3.70
C ILE A 45 -4.41 6.72 -2.32
N THR A 46 -4.20 7.47 -1.23
CA THR A 46 -4.38 6.97 0.14
C THR A 46 -5.81 6.48 0.41
N ARG A 47 -6.82 6.97 -0.31
CA ARG A 47 -8.21 6.46 -0.20
C ARG A 47 -8.39 5.03 -0.71
N HIS A 48 -7.47 4.54 -1.54
CA HIS A 48 -7.42 3.15 -1.99
C HIS A 48 -6.51 2.29 -1.11
N ALA A 49 -5.88 2.86 -0.09
CA ALA A 49 -5.09 2.09 0.84
C ALA A 49 -6.02 1.20 1.67
N VAL A 50 -5.59 -0.05 1.86
CA VAL A 50 -6.29 -0.96 2.75
C VAL A 50 -5.67 -0.90 4.13
N ASN A 51 -6.53 -0.83 5.15
CA ASN A 51 -6.10 -1.08 6.50
C ASN A 51 -5.94 -2.58 6.67
N VAL A 52 -4.76 -2.97 7.13
CA VAL A 52 -4.50 -4.34 7.57
C VAL A 52 -4.81 -4.35 9.05
N ASP A 53 -5.96 -4.90 9.41
CA ASP A 53 -6.32 -5.05 10.81
C ASP A 53 -5.52 -6.22 11.41
N PRO A 54 -5.10 -6.12 12.68
CA PRO A 54 -4.32 -7.18 13.33
C PRO A 54 -5.07 -8.52 13.41
N GLU A 55 -6.40 -8.52 13.31
CA GLU A 55 -7.23 -9.74 13.24
C GLU A 55 -7.02 -10.53 11.93
N ASP A 56 -6.56 -9.92 10.83
CA ASP A 56 -6.24 -10.63 9.58
C ASP A 56 -4.94 -11.47 9.64
N LEU A 57 -4.24 -11.44 10.78
CA LEU A 57 -2.97 -12.15 11.02
C LEU A 57 -3.11 -13.41 11.89
N GLU A 58 -4.29 -13.67 12.45
CA GLU A 58 -4.53 -14.78 13.38
C GLU A 58 -5.47 -15.83 12.74
N GLU A 59 -4.88 -16.87 12.13
CA GLU A 59 -5.56 -18.17 11.88
C GLU A 59 -5.34 -19.13 13.05
#